data_AF-A0A410Q9W7-F1
#
_entry.id   AF-A0A410Q9W7-F1
#
_cell.length_a   1.000
_cell.length_b   1.000
_cell.length_c   1.000
_cell.angle_alpha   90.00
_cell.angle_beta   90.00
_cell.angle_gamma   90.00
#
_symmetry.space_group_name_H-M   'P 1'
#
loop_
_entity.id
_entity.type
_entity.pdbx_description
1 polymer ?
#
loop_
_entity_poly.entity_id
_entity_poly.type
_entity_poly.pdbx_seq_one_letter_code
_entity_poly.pdbx_strand_id
1 'polypeptide(L)' 'MKYYVTIEELVSKAFEVEADDACKAAQITERKYKCGEFILDPGSLVCKQMMVEDENNISATEWMEF' A
#
# COMPACT_ATOMS: atom_id res chain seq x y z
N MET A 1 4.96 23.74 19.97
CA MET A 1 5.26 23.27 18.61
C MET A 1 4.55 21.94 18.43
N LYS A 2 3.60 21.89 17.50
CA LYS A 2 2.98 20.62 17.08
C LYS A 2 3.68 20.12 15.81
N TYR A 3 3.56 18.84 15.57
CA TYR A 3 4.05 18.19 14.36
C TYR A 3 2.92 17.33 13.80
N TYR A 4 2.84 17.28 12.48
CA TYR A 4 2.03 16.32 11.74
C TYR A 4 2.93 15.18 11.30
N VAL A 5 2.52 13.95 11.62
CA VAL A 5 3.24 12.74 11.22
C VAL A 5 2.34 11.96 10.28
N THR A 6 2.82 11.76 9.06
CA THR A 6 2.15 10.90 8.08
C THR A 6 2.85 9.56 8.06
N ILE A 7 2.10 8.48 8.18
CA ILE A 7 2.59 7.10 8.05
C ILE A 7 1.99 6.52 6.78
N GLU A 8 2.84 5.98 5.94
CA GLU A 8 2.45 5.21 4.76
C GLU A 8 2.87 3.75 4.92
N GLU A 9 1.96 2.86 4.56
CA GLU A 9 2.17 1.42 4.57
C GLU A 9 1.94 0.88 3.15
N LEU A 10 2.89 0.10 2.65
CA LEU A 10 2.74 -0.68 1.43
C LEU A 10 2.41 -2.12 1.81
N VAL A 11 1.26 -2.60 1.37
CA VAL A 11 0.84 -3.99 1.54
C VAL A 11 0.87 -4.73 0.20
N SER A 12 1.38 -5.96 0.19
CA SER A 12 1.46 -6.81 -0.99
C SER A 12 1.25 -8.28 -0.64
N LYS A 13 0.44 -8.97 -1.45
CA LYS A 13 0.12 -10.38 -1.31
C LYS A 13 0.08 -11.05 -2.67
N ALA A 14 0.66 -12.23 -2.77
CA ALA A 14 0.55 -13.07 -3.96
C ALA A 14 -0.80 -13.81 -3.96
N PHE A 15 -1.49 -13.78 -5.09
CA PHE A 15 -2.70 -14.56 -5.33
C PHE A 15 -2.47 -15.51 -6.49
N GLU A 16 -2.91 -16.75 -6.33
CA GLU A 16 -2.92 -17.72 -7.41
C GLU A 16 -4.16 -17.52 -8.29
N VAL A 17 -3.95 -17.45 -9.60
CA VAL A 17 -5.01 -17.36 -10.60
C VAL A 17 -4.65 -18.27 -11.78
N GLU A 18 -5.62 -19.06 -12.22
CA GLU A 18 -5.52 -19.84 -13.45
C GLU A 18 -6.08 -19.01 -14.61
N ALA A 19 -5.30 -18.86 -15.68
CA ALA A 19 -5.67 -18.11 -16.87
C ALA A 19 -4.84 -18.57 -18.08
N ASP A 20 -5.38 -18.38 -19.29
CA ASP A 20 -4.68 -18.75 -20.52
C ASP A 20 -3.46 -17.87 -20.81
N ASP A 21 -3.45 -16.63 -20.31
CA ASP A 21 -2.40 -15.64 -20.52
C ASP A 21 -2.37 -14.58 -19.41
N ALA A 22 -1.32 -13.75 -19.41
CA ALA A 22 -1.11 -12.71 -18.41
C ALA A 22 -2.18 -11.59 -18.45
N CYS A 23 -2.76 -11.28 -19.60
CA CYS A 23 -3.80 -10.27 -19.73
C CYS A 23 -5.09 -10.74 -19.05
N LYS A 24 -5.50 -11.99 -19.30
CA LYS A 24 -6.63 -12.62 -18.60
C LYS A 24 -6.38 -12.77 -17.10
N ALA A 25 -5.17 -13.15 -16.69
CA ALA A 25 -4.80 -13.21 -15.28
C ALA A 25 -4.98 -11.86 -14.58
N ALA A 26 -4.55 -10.76 -15.22
CA ALA A 26 -4.72 -9.41 -14.70
C ALA A 26 -6.21 -9.01 -14.60
N GLN A 27 -7.01 -9.28 -15.63
CA GLN A 27 -8.46 -9.00 -15.63
C GLN A 27 -9.22 -9.77 -14.54
N ILE A 28 -8.90 -11.06 -14.35
CA ILE A 28 -9.47 -11.89 -13.28
C ILE A 28 -9.09 -11.32 -11.91
N THR A 29 -7.83 -10.96 -11.73
CA THR A 29 -7.31 -10.39 -10.48
C THR A 29 -7.99 -9.08 -10.14
N GLU A 30 -8.09 -8.15 -11.10
CA GLU A 30 -8.76 -6.86 -10.90
C GLU A 30 -10.24 -7.04 -10.50
N ARG A 31 -10.97 -7.92 -11.20
CA ARG A 31 -12.36 -8.23 -10.88
C ARG A 31 -12.49 -8.80 -9.46
N LYS A 32 -11.70 -9.83 -9.13
CA LYS A 32 -11.75 -10.47 -7.80
C LYS A 32 -11.41 -9.50 -6.67
N TYR A 33 -10.47 -8.59 -6.90
CA TYR A 33 -10.13 -7.54 -5.93
C TYR A 33 -11.29 -6.55 -5.76
N LYS A 34 -11.85 -6.02 -6.86
CA LYS A 34 -13.00 -5.10 -6.81
C LYS A 34 -14.26 -5.72 -6.19
N CYS A 35 -14.43 -7.03 -6.30
CA CYS A 35 -15.53 -7.77 -5.68
C CYS A 35 -15.26 -8.16 -4.21
N GLY A 36 -14.07 -7.89 -3.67
CA GLY A 36 -13.68 -8.26 -2.31
C GLY A 36 -13.36 -9.75 -2.11
N GLU A 37 -13.20 -10.53 -3.18
CA GLU A 37 -12.73 -11.92 -3.10
C GLU A 37 -11.23 -11.96 -2.79
N PHE A 38 -10.45 -11.05 -3.38
CA PHE A 38 -9.03 -10.87 -3.08
C PHE A 38 -8.87 -9.73 -2.08
N ILE A 39 -8.31 -10.06 -0.91
CA ILE A 39 -8.13 -9.13 0.20
C ILE A 39 -6.64 -9.12 0.58
N LEU A 40 -6.05 -7.92 0.61
CA LEU A 40 -4.75 -7.67 1.22
C LEU A 40 -4.96 -7.64 2.73
N ASP A 41 -4.52 -8.67 3.43
CA ASP A 41 -4.65 -8.76 4.88
C ASP A 41 -3.52 -7.97 5.60
N PRO A 42 -3.73 -7.57 6.86
CA PRO A 42 -2.73 -6.80 7.62
C PRO A 42 -1.34 -7.46 7.72
N GLY A 43 -1.23 -8.78 7.53
CA GLY A 43 0.04 -9.51 7.47
C GLY A 43 0.82 -9.33 6.17
N SER A 44 0.26 -8.61 5.19
CA SER A 44 0.85 -8.36 3.87
C SER A 44 1.73 -7.11 3.83
N LEU A 45 2.02 -6.47 4.98
CA LEU A 45 2.88 -5.29 5.05
C LEU A 45 4.31 -5.61 4.58
N VAL A 46 4.79 -4.89 3.56
CA VAL A 46 6.15 -5.07 3.01
C VAL A 46 7.05 -3.86 3.22
N CYS A 47 6.47 -2.68 3.40
CA CYS A 47 7.21 -1.47 3.72
C CYS A 47 6.33 -0.55 4.56
N LYS A 48 6.93 0.15 5.51
CA LYS A 48 6.32 1.24 6.25
C LYS A 48 7.32 2.39 6.33
N GLN A 49 6.83 3.59 6.08
CA GLN A 49 7.62 4.81 6.09
C GLN A 49 6.83 5.93 6.74
N MET A 50 7.54 6.93 7.23
CA MET A 50 6.90 8.12 7.79
C MET A 50 7.57 9.41 7.32
N MET A 51 6.79 10.48 7.33
CA MET A 51 7.22 11.85 7.09
C MET A 51 6.73 12.72 8.24
N VAL A 52 7.55 13.67 8.69
CA VAL A 52 7.22 14.59 9.78
C VAL A 52 7.26 16.02 9.28
N GLU A 53 6.21 16.79 9.56
CA GLU A 53 6.06 18.20 9.17
C GLU A 53 5.77 19.06 10.41
N ASP A 54 6.27 20.28 10.45
CA ASP A 54 5.89 21.24 11.49
C ASP A 54 4.45 21.79 11.29
N GLU A 55 3.88 22.36 12.35
CA GLU A 55 2.48 22.84 12.33
C GLU A 55 2.18 23.97 11.32
N ASN A 56 3.21 24.58 10.74
CA ASN A 56 3.10 25.65 9.76
C ASN A 56 3.48 25.19 8.34
N ASN A 57 3.80 23.90 8.15
CA ASN A 57 4.30 23.32 6.90
C ASN A 57 5.52 24.05 6.32
N ILE A 58 6.39 24.58 7.18
CA ILE A 58 7.61 25.29 6.76
C ILE A 58 8.76 24.32 6.52
N SER A 59 8.82 23.26 7.32
CA SER A 59 9.82 22.20 7.24
C SER A 59 9.17 20.82 7.30
N ALA A 60 9.72 19.92 6.48
CA ALA A 60 9.34 18.52 6.40
C ALA A 60 10.62 17.66 6.34
N THR A 61 10.57 16.46 6.89
CA THR A 61 11.59 15.42 6.63
C THR A 61 11.36 14.80 5.26
N GLU A 62 12.38 14.16 4.70
CA GLU A 62 12.14 13.14 3.67
C GLU A 62 11.40 11.93 4.30
N TRP A 63 10.81 11.08 3.46
CA TRP A 63 10.26 9.80 3.91
C TRP A 63 11.36 8.92 4.51
N MET A 64 11.10 8.36 5.68
CA MET A 64 12.03 7.50 6.40
C MET A 64 11.39 6.17 6.81
N GLU A 65 12.07 5.07 6.51
CA GLU A 65 11.69 3.72 6.94
C GLU A 65 11.87 3.53 8.47
N PHE A 66 11.07 2.64 9.06
CA PHE A 66 11.12 2.29 10.50
C PHE A 66 10.65 0.85 10.78
#